data_AF-A0A847G5Z4-F1
#
_entry.id   AF-A0A847G5Z4-F1
#
_cell.length_a   1.000
_cell.length_b   1.000
_cell.length_c   1.000
_cell.angle_alpha   90.00
_cell.angle_beta   90.00
_cell.angle_gamma   90.00
#
_symmetry.space_group_name_H-M   'P 1'
#
loop_
_entity.id
_entity.type
_entity.pdbx_description
1 polymer ?
#
loop_
_entity_poly.entity_id
_entity_poly.type
_entity_poly.pdbx_seq_one_letter_code
_entity_poly.pdbx_strand_id
1 'polypeptide(L)'
;MELINTSIRVALAWYALISVFLFSLYALDKKQAQIGGRRIPERTLHLTALVGGFLGGLFGRAVFRHKTRKPVFLIIMLMSAIIHTIFWVLLFI
;
A
#
# COMPACT_ATOMS: atom_id res chain seq x y z
N MET A 1 8.25 -4.96 28.03
CA MET A 1 9.13 -4.42 26.96
C MET A 1 9.33 -5.39 25.81
N GLU A 2 9.63 -6.67 26.03
CA GLU A 2 9.88 -7.63 24.93
C GLU A 2 8.67 -7.89 24.00
N LEU A 3 7.46 -7.98 24.56
CA LEU A 3 6.23 -8.16 23.77
C LEU A 3 6.02 -7.00 22.79
N ILE A 4 6.18 -5.76 23.26
CA ILE A 4 6.04 -4.53 22.45
C ILE A 4 7.06 -4.53 21.29
N ASN A 5 8.33 -4.85 21.59
CA ASN A 5 9.38 -4.91 20.58
C ASN A 5 9.10 -5.98 19.52
N THR A 6 8.55 -7.12 19.92
CA THR A 6 8.16 -8.20 19.01
C THR A 6 7.02 -7.76 18.09
N SER A 7 5.98 -7.14 18.65
CA SER A 7 4.84 -6.62 17.87
C SER A 7 5.27 -5.57 16.84
N ILE A 8 6.16 -4.64 17.22
CA ILE A 8 6.69 -3.62 16.29
C ILE A 8 7.49 -4.27 15.16
N ARG A 9 8.36 -5.24 15.45
CA ARG A 9 9.14 -5.94 14.43
C ARG A 9 8.25 -6.67 13.43
N VAL A 10 7.23 -7.38 13.92
CA VAL A 10 6.24 -8.08 13.07
C VAL A 10 5.48 -7.08 12.19
N ALA A 11 5.05 -5.95 12.76
CA ALA A 11 4.36 -4.90 12.02
C ALA A 11 5.21 -4.30 10.89
N LEU A 12 6.48 -3.96 11.19
CA LEU A 12 7.40 -3.41 10.21
C LEU A 12 7.67 -4.40 9.08
N ALA A 13 7.88 -5.69 9.41
CA ALA A 13 8.04 -6.74 8.42
C ALA A 13 6.80 -6.87 7.53
N TRP A 14 5.61 -6.86 8.13
CA TRP A 14 4.33 -6.90 7.41
C TRP A 14 4.19 -5.71 6.44
N TYR A 15 4.40 -4.48 6.91
CA TYR A 15 4.30 -3.29 6.07
C TYR A 15 5.33 -3.30 4.95
N ALA A 16 6.56 -3.73 5.21
CA ALA A 16 7.59 -3.86 4.18
C ALA A 16 7.16 -4.84 3.09
N LEU A 17 6.71 -6.04 3.47
CA LEU A 17 6.27 -7.08 2.54
C LEU A 17 5.08 -6.63 1.68
N ILE A 18 4.02 -6.12 2.30
CA ILE A 18 2.82 -5.69 1.57
C ILE A 18 3.09 -4.45 0.71
N SER A 19 3.99 -3.56 1.16
CA SER A 19 4.42 -2.40 0.36
C SER A 19 5.19 -2.82 -0.89
N VAL A 20 6.15 -3.74 -0.77
CA VAL A 20 6.88 -4.29 -1.93
C VAL A 20 5.88 -4.95 -2.88
N PHE A 21 4.96 -5.76 -2.36
CA PHE A 21 3.94 -6.41 -3.16
C PHE A 21 3.07 -5.40 -3.94
N LEU A 22 2.53 -4.37 -3.28
CA LEU A 22 1.71 -3.35 -3.94
C LEU A 22 2.51 -2.55 -4.98
N PHE A 23 3.76 -2.21 -4.67
CA PHE A 23 4.65 -1.56 -5.62
C PHE A 23 4.84 -2.41 -6.89
N SER A 24 5.08 -3.72 -6.72
CA SER A 24 5.18 -4.67 -7.82
C SER A 24 3.88 -4.78 -8.62
N LEU A 25 2.72 -4.74 -7.98
CA LEU A 25 1.43 -4.70 -8.70
C LEU A 25 1.33 -3.47 -9.61
N TYR A 26 1.81 -2.30 -9.17
CA TYR A 26 1.80 -1.10 -10.02
C TYR A 26 2.75 -1.24 -11.21
N ALA A 27 3.93 -1.82 -11.00
CA ALA A 27 4.89 -2.13 -12.06
C ALA A 27 4.29 -3.09 -13.10
N LEU A 28 3.67 -4.18 -12.62
CA LEU A 28 3.00 -5.17 -13.46
C LEU A 28 1.84 -4.56 -14.22
N ASP A 29 0.98 -3.80 -13.54
CA ASP A 29 -0.11 -3.10 -14.20
C ASP A 29 0.45 -2.21 -15.32
N LYS A 30 1.45 -1.36 -15.05
CA LYS A 30 2.09 -0.49 -16.05
C LYS A 30 2.59 -1.28 -17.26
N LYS A 31 3.29 -2.41 -17.03
CA LYS A 31 3.73 -3.31 -18.10
C LYS A 31 2.56 -3.84 -18.92
N GLN A 32 1.47 -4.27 -18.27
CA GLN A 32 0.27 -4.75 -18.96
C GLN A 32 -0.39 -3.68 -19.83
N ALA A 33 -0.36 -2.39 -19.45
CA ALA A 33 -0.83 -1.32 -20.34
C ALA A 33 0.01 -1.17 -21.60
N GLN A 34 1.33 -1.36 -21.49
CA GLN A 34 2.25 -1.17 -22.61
C GLN A 34 2.12 -2.29 -23.64
N ILE A 35 1.85 -3.52 -23.18
CA ILE A 35 1.73 -4.70 -24.06
C ILE A 35 0.27 -5.02 -24.44
N GLY A 36 -0.70 -4.17 -24.09
CA GLY A 36 -2.11 -4.39 -24.37
C GLY A 36 -2.75 -5.56 -23.60
N GLY A 37 -2.12 -6.02 -22.52
CA GLY A 37 -2.61 -7.13 -21.72
C GLY A 37 -3.64 -6.74 -20.67
N ARG A 38 -4.08 -7.72 -19.87
CA ARG A 38 -5.11 -7.53 -18.84
C ARG A 38 -4.57 -6.69 -17.68
N ARG A 39 -5.17 -5.51 -17.49
CA ARG A 39 -4.83 -4.55 -16.42
C ARG A 39 -5.28 -5.06 -15.05
N ILE A 40 -4.62 -4.62 -13.99
CA ILE A 40 -4.97 -5.04 -12.62
C ILE A 40 -6.21 -4.25 -12.15
N PRO A 41 -7.24 -4.93 -11.57
CA PRO A 41 -8.41 -4.24 -11.04
C PRO A 41 -8.04 -3.20 -9.97
N GLU A 42 -8.68 -2.02 -10.01
CA GLU A 42 -8.44 -0.95 -9.02
C GLU A 42 -8.73 -1.43 -7.60
N ARG A 43 -9.75 -2.29 -7.44
CA ARG A 43 -10.10 -2.90 -6.16
C ARG A 43 -8.94 -3.66 -5.53
N THR A 44 -8.18 -4.43 -6.30
CA THR A 44 -7.02 -5.17 -5.79
C THR A 44 -5.99 -4.20 -5.23
N LEU A 45 -5.68 -3.14 -5.97
CA LEU A 45 -4.72 -2.12 -5.56
C LEU A 45 -5.14 -1.39 -4.28
N HIS A 46 -6.43 -1.06 -4.15
CA HIS A 46 -6.97 -0.40 -2.96
C HIS A 46 -7.04 -1.32 -1.75
N LEU A 47 -7.44 -2.58 -1.92
CA LEU A 47 -7.46 -3.55 -0.82
C LEU A 47 -6.04 -3.85 -0.31
N THR A 48 -5.06 -4.01 -1.20
CA THR A 48 -3.67 -4.22 -0.77
C THR A 48 -3.12 -3.00 -0.03
N ALA A 49 -3.51 -1.78 -0.41
CA ALA A 49 -3.15 -0.57 0.33
C ALA A 49 -3.72 -0.58 1.75
N LEU A 50 -5.00 -0.94 1.87
CA LEU A 50 -5.75 -0.97 3.13
C LEU A 50 -5.23 -2.01 4.11
N VAL A 51 -4.65 -3.11 3.63
CA VAL A 51 -4.06 -4.17 4.45
C VAL A 51 -2.64 -3.82 4.97
N GLY A 52 -2.04 -2.74 4.45
CA GLY A 52 -0.73 -2.26 4.92
C GLY A 52 0.23 -1.86 3.79
N GLY A 53 -0.19 -1.90 2.53
CA GLY A 53 0.67 -1.57 1.38
C GLY A 53 0.79 -0.08 1.09
N PHE A 54 0.16 0.80 1.87
CA PHE A 54 -0.01 2.21 1.53
C PHE A 54 1.29 2.95 1.20
N LEU A 55 2.42 2.63 1.86
CA LEU A 55 3.73 3.19 1.53
C LEU A 55 4.18 2.79 0.13
N GLY A 56 4.19 1.48 -0.16
CA GLY A 56 4.52 0.97 -1.49
C GLY A 56 3.56 1.46 -2.58
N GLY A 57 2.28 1.65 -2.25
CA GLY A 57 1.29 2.25 -3.13
C GLY A 57 1.57 3.72 -3.44
N LEU A 58 1.96 4.54 -2.44
CA LEU A 58 2.37 5.93 -2.66
C LEU A 58 3.61 6.02 -3.55
N PHE A 59 4.65 5.23 -3.26
CA PHE A 59 5.86 5.18 -4.07
C PHE A 59 5.59 4.68 -5.49
N GLY A 60 4.84 3.58 -5.62
CA GLY A 60 4.45 3.04 -6.92
C GLY A 60 3.65 4.06 -7.73
N ARG A 61 2.73 4.80 -7.08
CA ARG A 61 1.92 5.83 -7.74
C ARG A 61 2.79 6.91 -8.34
N ALA A 62 3.77 7.38 -7.57
CA ALA A 62 4.71 8.41 -7.99
C ALA A 62 5.64 7.92 -9.11
N VAL A 63 6.28 6.76 -8.93
CA VAL A 63 7.27 6.18 -9.88
C VAL A 63 6.62 5.82 -11.21
N PHE A 64 5.52 5.05 -11.20
CA PHE A 64 4.87 4.59 -12.42
C PHE A 64 3.89 5.61 -13.01
N ARG A 65 3.73 6.77 -12.34
CA ARG A 65 2.74 7.81 -12.64
C ARG A 65 1.33 7.23 -12.78
N HIS A 66 1.02 6.24 -11.96
CA HIS A 66 -0.21 5.46 -12.06
C HIS A 66 -1.39 6.31 -11.58
N LYS A 67 -2.34 6.62 -12.48
CA LYS A 67 -3.61 7.29 -12.16
C LYS A 67 -3.46 8.51 -11.24
N THR A 68 -2.45 9.34 -11.50
CA THR A 68 -2.18 10.57 -10.74
C THR A 68 -3.33 11.58 -10.83
N ARG A 69 -4.07 11.59 -11.95
CA ARG A 69 -5.27 12.41 -12.17
C ARG A 69 -6.53 11.91 -11.45
N LYS A 70 -6.52 10.70 -10.86
CA LYS A 70 -7.65 10.18 -10.06
C LYS A 70 -7.35 10.42 -8.57
N PRO A 71 -7.95 11.44 -7.92
CA PRO A 71 -7.66 11.77 -6.53
C PRO A 71 -8.00 10.63 -5.57
N VAL A 72 -9.01 9.82 -5.89
CA VAL A 72 -9.41 8.63 -5.12
C VAL A 72 -8.23 7.70 -4.83
N PHE A 73 -7.25 7.56 -5.74
CA PHE A 73 -6.07 6.75 -5.50
C PHE A 73 -5.20 7.29 -4.38
N LEU A 74 -5.01 8.60 -4.29
CA LEU A 74 -4.27 9.22 -3.20
C LEU A 74 -5.06 9.13 -1.89
N ILE A 75 -6.35 9.45 -1.94
CA ILE A 75 -7.23 9.44 -0.78
C ILE A 75 -7.22 8.07 -0.12
N ILE A 76 -7.35 6.98 -0.87
CA ILE A 76 -7.34 5.63 -0.30
C ILE A 76 -5.99 5.30 0.35
N MET A 77 -4.85 5.72 -0.22
CA MET A 77 -3.54 5.50 0.42
C MET A 77 -3.42 6.28 1.74
N LEU A 78 -3.85 7.54 1.76
CA LEU A 78 -3.81 8.37 2.96
C LEU A 78 -4.78 7.86 4.03
N MET A 79 -5.99 7.48 3.65
CA MET A 79 -6.96 6.86 4.56
C MET A 79 -6.42 5.56 5.16
N SER A 80 -5.76 4.73 4.36
CA SER A 80 -5.10 3.52 4.87
C SER A 80 -4.02 3.87 5.90
N ALA A 81 -3.16 4.86 5.62
CA ALA A 81 -2.14 5.33 6.55
C ALA A 81 -2.74 5.85 7.88
N ILE A 82 -3.85 6.60 7.81
CA ILE A 82 -4.56 7.13 8.98
C ILE A 82 -5.15 5.99 9.81
N ILE A 83 -5.85 5.03 9.18
CA ILE A 83 -6.44 3.87 9.87
C ILE A 83 -5.36 3.08 10.61
N HIS A 84 -4.23 2.81 9.95
CA HIS A 84 -3.13 2.10 10.58
C HIS A 84 -2.48 2.89 11.72
N THR A 85 -2.31 4.20 11.57
CA THR A 85 -1.80 5.07 12.64
C THR A 85 -2.72 5.04 13.86
N ILE A 86 -4.03 5.22 13.66
CA ILE A 86 -5.03 5.17 14.74
C ILE A 86 -5.01 3.81 15.43
N PHE A 87 -4.99 2.72 14.66
CA PHE A 87 -4.92 1.36 15.21
C PHE A 87 -3.72 1.19 16.15
N TRP A 88 -2.53 1.62 15.72
CA TRP A 88 -1.33 1.49 16.55
C TRP A 88 -1.36 2.40 17.78
N VAL A 89 -1.84 3.64 17.63
CA VAL A 89 -2.00 4.55 18.77
C VAL A 89 -2.95 3.95 19.82
N LEU A 90 -4.10 3.43 19.41
CA LEU A 90 -5.06 2.79 20.33
C LEU A 90 -4.54 1.49 20.95
N LEU A 91 -3.65 0.76 20.26
CA LEU A 91 -3.08 -0.49 20.77
C LEU A 91 -1.98 -0.26 21.82
N PHE A 92 -1.30 0.90 21.77
CA PHE A 92 -0.16 1.22 22.63
C PHE A 92 -0.46 2.23 23.74
N ILE A 93 -1.66 2.82 23.75
CA ILE A 93 -2.22 3.55 24.90
C ILE A 93 -2.79 2.54 25.88
#